data_AF-A0ABD6DZ50-F1
#
_entry.id   AF-A0ABD6DZ50-F1
#
_cell.length_a   1.000
_cell.length_b   1.000
_cell.length_c   1.000
_cell.angle_alpha   90.00
_cell.angle_beta   90.00
_cell.angle_gamma   90.00
#
_symmetry.space_group_name_H-M   'P 1'
#
loop_
_entity.id
_entity.type
_entity.pdbx_description
1 polymer ?
#
loop_
_entity_poly.entity_id
_entity_poly.type
_entity_poly.pdbx_seq_one_letter_code
_entity_poly.pdbx_strand_id
1 'polypeptide(L)'
;MSQLPSPQTVVSRRAVLKRGAVASAISIAGLSASSGAAAAQRCEIVVPDDYGTIQDAVNGANNGDTICIRQGTYDEDVTVNKAVTLRGRNSPNGNNPAALDGQIEITQDGEGASVRRLHISPSETFLGGSFPDPAGVLVKASDVVIENTVIEDFNADLSNGEGSFTLHGVQVFGAGVSDVTVRNNVIRGFKSDGDATTWPNYGGIAGVKAQAGVENVTVEENEITDHHSIGWVWGIVLTSSGSASGVPTDITVEKNHISGLNDSSVYDVFASANDGRDAAPYPGSAFGIDDHADASEATVRQNNLLAPNGVESKDGDGTLVAECNWWDDRSGPTHDDNPDGEGIWALERGSATVDYTPWLIAPAPSNACVGGKGGGNGNGAGNSANQ
;
A
#
# COMPACT_ATOMS: atom_id res chain seq x y z
N MET A 1 10.87 -84.51 -24.92
CA MET A 1 9.58 -85.23 -24.80
C MET A 1 8.64 -84.33 -24.02
N SER A 2 7.68 -83.73 -24.74
CA SER A 2 6.24 -84.00 -24.61
C SER A 2 5.61 -83.11 -23.52
N GLN A 3 5.00 -82.00 -23.94
CA GLN A 3 3.56 -81.86 -24.18
C GLN A 3 2.81 -81.41 -22.90
N LEU A 4 2.20 -80.23 -23.03
CA LEU A 4 1.14 -79.68 -22.18
C LEU A 4 -0.06 -80.66 -22.09
N PRO A 5 -0.93 -80.53 -21.07
CA PRO A 5 -2.16 -79.79 -21.38
C PRO A 5 -2.75 -78.94 -20.24
N SER A 6 -3.34 -77.83 -20.66
CA SER A 6 -4.41 -77.04 -20.00
C SER A 6 -5.73 -77.85 -19.94
N PRO A 7 -6.92 -77.27 -19.69
CA PRO A 7 -7.39 -76.32 -18.67
C PRO A 7 -8.70 -76.83 -18.00
N GLN A 8 -9.14 -76.25 -16.89
CA GLN A 8 -10.57 -75.96 -16.69
C GLN A 8 -10.76 -74.75 -15.77
N THR A 9 -11.28 -73.71 -16.41
CA THR A 9 -11.92 -72.50 -15.91
C THR A 9 -13.11 -72.77 -15.00
N VAL A 10 -13.25 -71.99 -13.92
CA VAL A 10 -14.54 -71.42 -13.51
C VAL A 10 -14.32 -69.96 -13.16
N VAL A 11 -14.98 -69.07 -13.91
CA VAL A 11 -15.09 -67.63 -13.63
C VAL A 11 -16.43 -67.42 -12.92
N SER A 12 -16.40 -66.71 -11.79
CA SER A 12 -17.54 -65.89 -11.35
C SER A 12 -17.02 -64.73 -10.49
N ARG A 13 -17.61 -63.55 -10.71
CA ARG A 13 -17.09 -62.21 -10.43
C ARG A 13 -17.39 -61.75 -9.00
N ARG A 14 -16.40 -61.17 -8.31
CA ARG A 14 -16.50 -59.86 -7.60
C ARG A 14 -15.12 -59.25 -7.32
N ALA A 15 -14.92 -58.09 -7.95
CA ALA A 15 -14.01 -56.96 -7.70
C ALA A 15 -12.61 -57.22 -7.09
N VAL A 16 -11.59 -57.13 -7.96
CA VAL A 16 -10.16 -57.19 -7.70
C VAL A 16 -9.57 -55.78 -7.54
N LEU A 17 -8.70 -55.62 -6.54
CA LEU A 17 -7.70 -54.54 -6.44
C LEU A 17 -6.93 -54.32 -7.76
N LYS A 18 -6.73 -53.08 -8.19
CA LYS A 18 -5.64 -52.67 -9.10
C LYS A 18 -5.22 -51.25 -8.70
N ARG A 19 -4.03 -50.97 -8.15
CA ARG A 19 -2.66 -50.97 -8.74
C ARG A 19 -2.61 -50.47 -10.18
N GLY A 20 -1.89 -49.36 -10.40
CA GLY A 20 -1.51 -48.90 -11.72
C GLY A 20 -0.72 -47.59 -11.65
N ALA A 21 0.59 -47.68 -11.50
CA ALA A 21 1.50 -46.59 -11.81
C ALA A 21 1.34 -46.21 -13.29
N VAL A 22 1.08 -44.93 -13.56
CA VAL A 22 1.11 -44.39 -14.93
C VAL A 22 2.47 -43.74 -15.12
N ALA A 23 3.28 -44.36 -15.97
CA ALA A 23 4.38 -43.70 -16.65
C ALA A 23 3.76 -42.78 -17.72
N SER A 24 3.88 -41.47 -17.54
CA SER A 24 3.66 -40.50 -18.60
C SER A 24 5.00 -39.95 -19.05
N ALA A 25 5.27 -40.08 -20.34
CA ALA A 25 6.43 -39.54 -21.01
C ALA A 25 6.54 -38.03 -20.76
N ILE A 26 7.62 -37.60 -20.11
CA ILE A 26 8.01 -36.20 -20.10
C ILE A 26 8.69 -35.96 -21.44
N SER A 27 7.93 -35.43 -22.40
CA SER A 27 8.50 -34.73 -23.53
C SER A 27 9.34 -33.58 -22.96
N ILE A 28 10.66 -33.64 -23.12
CA ILE A 28 11.52 -32.48 -22.94
C ILE A 28 11.20 -31.56 -24.12
N ALA A 29 10.11 -30.81 -23.99
CA ALA A 29 9.97 -29.56 -24.72
C ALA A 29 11.04 -28.65 -24.13
N GLY A 30 12.01 -28.28 -24.96
CA GLY A 30 13.09 -27.39 -24.57
C GLY A 30 12.48 -26.18 -23.89
N LEU A 31 12.85 -25.99 -22.62
CA LEU A 31 12.65 -24.73 -21.93
C LEU A 31 13.57 -23.75 -22.66
N SER A 32 13.07 -23.16 -23.74
CA SER A 32 13.62 -21.91 -24.22
C SER A 32 13.41 -20.95 -23.06
N ALA A 33 14.47 -20.73 -22.29
CA ALA A 33 14.61 -19.51 -21.53
C ALA A 33 14.44 -18.40 -22.58
N SER A 34 13.22 -17.88 -22.72
CA SER A 34 13.07 -16.51 -23.13
C SER A 34 13.75 -15.76 -22.00
N SER A 35 15.03 -15.50 -22.18
CA SER A 35 15.68 -14.32 -21.64
C SER A 35 14.80 -13.17 -22.09
N GLY A 36 13.78 -12.87 -21.30
CA GLY A 36 13.15 -11.57 -21.26
C GLY A 36 14.23 -10.63 -20.77
N ALA A 37 15.19 -10.33 -21.65
CA ALA A 37 15.71 -8.98 -21.69
C ALA A 37 14.44 -8.14 -21.72
N ALA A 38 14.13 -7.47 -20.60
CA ALA A 38 13.04 -6.52 -20.51
C ALA A 38 13.12 -5.72 -21.81
N ALA A 39 12.16 -5.96 -22.72
CA ALA A 39 12.17 -5.28 -23.99
C ALA A 39 12.22 -3.82 -23.61
N ALA A 40 13.31 -3.12 -23.98
CA ALA A 40 13.43 -1.70 -23.71
C ALA A 40 12.17 -1.08 -24.29
N GLN A 41 11.22 -0.70 -23.42
CA GLN A 41 9.91 -0.28 -23.84
C GLN A 41 10.13 0.91 -24.75
N ARG A 42 9.66 0.79 -26.00
CA ARG A 42 9.87 1.84 -26.99
C ARG A 42 9.16 3.09 -26.47
N CYS A 43 9.78 4.24 -26.69
CA CYS A 43 9.14 5.52 -26.44
C CYS A 43 8.41 5.88 -27.72
N GLU A 44 7.08 5.92 -27.69
CA GLU A 44 6.26 6.40 -28.81
C GLU A 44 6.27 7.93 -28.88
N ILE A 45 6.30 8.59 -27.72
CA ILE A 45 6.36 10.05 -27.58
C ILE A 45 7.48 10.40 -26.61
N VAL A 46 8.23 11.47 -26.90
CA VAL A 46 9.31 11.98 -26.06
C VAL A 46 9.07 13.44 -25.71
N VAL A 47 9.01 13.73 -24.41
CA VAL A 47 8.92 15.10 -23.90
C VAL A 47 10.32 15.56 -23.49
N PRO A 48 10.81 16.76 -23.89
CA PRO A 48 10.07 17.80 -24.62
C PRO A 48 10.28 17.82 -26.15
N ASP A 49 10.69 16.70 -26.78
CA ASP A 49 11.03 16.70 -28.22
C ASP A 49 9.81 16.80 -29.13
N ASP A 50 8.80 15.98 -28.86
CA ASP A 50 7.59 15.89 -29.67
C ASP A 50 6.51 16.87 -29.19
N TYR A 51 6.49 17.15 -27.88
CA TYR A 51 5.57 18.08 -27.21
C TYR A 51 6.32 18.86 -26.13
N GLY A 52 5.98 20.14 -25.93
CA GLY A 52 6.65 20.99 -24.95
C GLY A 52 6.32 20.64 -23.49
N THR A 53 5.15 20.05 -23.25
CA THR A 53 4.64 19.69 -21.92
C THR A 53 4.22 18.22 -21.88
N ILE A 54 4.08 17.68 -20.67
CA ILE A 54 3.57 16.32 -20.44
C ILE A 54 2.09 16.26 -20.81
N GLN A 55 1.29 17.26 -20.46
CA GLN A 55 -0.13 17.27 -20.79
C GLN A 55 -0.38 17.28 -22.31
N ASP A 56 0.40 18.02 -23.09
CA ASP A 56 0.27 18.01 -24.55
C ASP A 56 0.63 16.64 -25.15
N ALA A 57 1.62 15.95 -24.57
CA ALA A 57 1.95 14.59 -24.94
C ALA A 57 0.82 13.61 -24.60
N VAL A 58 0.20 13.72 -23.42
CA VAL A 58 -0.99 12.92 -23.06
C VAL A 58 -2.13 13.18 -24.04
N ASN A 59 -2.38 14.45 -24.39
CA ASN A 59 -3.43 14.83 -25.33
C ASN A 59 -3.18 14.20 -26.73
N GLY A 60 -1.93 14.20 -27.19
CA GLY A 60 -1.51 13.66 -28.48
C GLY A 60 -1.35 12.13 -28.54
N ALA A 61 -1.21 11.46 -27.40
CA ALA A 61 -0.99 10.01 -27.31
C ALA A 61 -2.23 9.18 -27.66
N ASN A 62 -1.98 8.00 -28.20
CA ASN A 62 -2.95 6.92 -28.34
C ASN A 62 -2.90 5.97 -27.13
N ASN A 63 -3.97 5.20 -26.93
CA ASN A 63 -3.99 4.14 -25.92
C ASN A 63 -2.85 3.14 -26.19
N GLY A 64 -2.11 2.80 -25.15
CA GLY A 64 -0.94 1.93 -25.18
C GLY A 64 0.40 2.65 -25.37
N ASP A 65 0.39 3.95 -25.70
CA ASP A 65 1.63 4.70 -25.93
C ASP A 65 2.41 4.91 -24.62
N THR A 66 3.74 4.86 -24.73
CA THR A 66 4.69 5.23 -23.70
C THR A 66 5.24 6.63 -23.98
N ILE A 67 4.95 7.56 -23.06
CA ILE A 67 5.44 8.92 -23.07
C ILE A 67 6.73 8.97 -22.21
N CYS A 68 7.87 9.08 -22.87
CA CYS A 68 9.17 9.16 -22.22
C CYS A 68 9.55 10.61 -21.92
N ILE A 69 9.61 10.95 -20.65
CA ILE A 69 9.86 12.30 -20.17
C ILE A 69 11.36 12.42 -19.86
N ARG A 70 12.05 13.32 -20.56
CA ARG A 70 13.46 13.61 -20.31
C ARG A 70 13.64 14.35 -19.00
N GLN A 71 14.89 14.48 -18.58
CA GLN A 71 15.22 15.35 -17.47
C GLN A 71 14.76 16.79 -17.72
N GLY A 72 14.28 17.43 -16.67
CA GLY A 72 13.72 18.78 -16.72
C GLY A 72 12.71 18.97 -15.60
N THR A 73 12.33 20.23 -15.37
CA THR A 73 11.21 20.58 -14.49
C THR A 73 10.03 20.95 -15.38
N TYR A 74 8.89 20.33 -15.10
CA TYR A 74 7.62 20.51 -15.79
C TYR A 74 6.65 21.10 -14.77
N ASP A 75 6.36 22.40 -14.90
CA ASP A 75 5.42 23.15 -14.06
C ASP A 75 4.04 23.05 -14.69
N GLU A 76 3.30 22.03 -14.29
CA GLU A 76 1.97 21.68 -14.80
C GLU A 76 1.29 20.63 -13.91
N ASP A 77 -0.04 20.65 -13.87
CA ASP A 77 -0.83 19.50 -13.45
C ASP A 77 -1.15 18.62 -14.66
N VAL A 78 -1.12 17.29 -14.48
CA VAL A 78 -1.33 16.33 -15.56
C VAL A 78 -2.60 15.52 -15.32
N THR A 79 -3.55 15.64 -16.23
CA THR A 79 -4.75 14.79 -16.31
C THR A 79 -4.51 13.67 -17.32
N VAL A 80 -4.49 12.42 -16.82
CA VAL A 80 -4.38 11.20 -17.61
C VAL A 80 -5.77 10.59 -17.78
N ASN A 81 -6.33 10.70 -18.98
CA ASN A 81 -7.69 10.25 -19.32
C ASN A 81 -7.70 9.16 -20.38
N LYS A 82 -6.62 8.38 -20.45
CA LYS A 82 -6.41 7.30 -21.41
C LYS A 82 -5.32 6.35 -20.93
N ALA A 83 -5.31 5.13 -21.46
CA ALA A 83 -4.35 4.08 -21.14
C ALA A 83 -2.93 4.39 -21.65
N VAL A 84 -2.20 5.29 -20.99
CA VAL A 84 -0.81 5.66 -21.37
C VAL A 84 0.17 5.41 -20.24
N THR A 85 1.45 5.23 -20.60
CA THR A 85 2.54 5.15 -19.61
C THR A 85 3.32 6.45 -19.59
N LEU A 86 3.27 7.19 -18.48
CA LEU A 86 4.18 8.30 -18.19
C LEU A 86 5.46 7.74 -17.59
N ARG A 87 6.61 7.98 -18.24
CA ARG A 87 7.89 7.41 -17.79
C ARG A 87 9.04 8.40 -17.81
N GLY A 88 9.60 8.70 -16.64
CA GLY A 88 10.88 9.41 -16.55
C GLY A 88 12.06 8.58 -17.06
N ARG A 89 12.90 9.17 -17.90
CA ARG A 89 14.06 8.49 -18.49
C ARG A 89 15.19 8.23 -17.48
N ASN A 90 15.39 9.16 -16.56
CA ASN A 90 16.46 9.09 -15.56
C ASN A 90 15.93 8.51 -14.25
N SER A 91 16.82 8.29 -13.28
CA SER A 91 16.40 7.90 -11.93
C SER A 91 15.60 9.06 -11.32
N PRO A 92 14.43 8.82 -10.68
CA PRO A 92 13.64 9.88 -10.07
C PRO A 92 14.34 10.53 -8.87
N ASN A 93 15.18 9.77 -8.17
CA ASN A 93 16.01 10.25 -7.05
C ASN A 93 17.45 10.58 -7.49
N GLY A 94 17.65 10.92 -8.77
CA GLY A 94 18.97 11.23 -9.33
C GLY A 94 19.18 12.73 -9.56
N ASN A 95 20.38 13.12 -9.99
CA ASN A 95 20.73 14.54 -10.20
C ASN A 95 19.93 15.25 -11.30
N ASN A 96 19.28 14.52 -12.19
CA ASN A 96 18.58 15.05 -13.35
C ASN A 96 17.29 14.26 -13.61
N PRO A 97 16.30 14.30 -12.71
CA PRO A 97 15.06 13.57 -12.89
C PRO A 97 14.15 14.27 -13.91
N ALA A 98 13.09 13.56 -14.33
CA ALA A 98 11.91 14.20 -14.88
C ALA A 98 11.08 14.69 -13.69
N ALA A 99 11.25 15.95 -13.31
CA ALA A 99 10.59 16.56 -12.17
C ALA A 99 9.28 17.22 -12.60
N LEU A 100 8.17 16.79 -12.00
CA LEU A 100 6.86 17.41 -12.11
C LEU A 100 6.68 18.33 -10.90
N ASP A 101 6.55 19.62 -11.16
CA ASP A 101 6.13 20.64 -10.19
C ASP A 101 4.61 20.80 -10.37
N GLY A 102 3.86 19.94 -9.69
CA GLY A 102 2.41 19.80 -9.86
C GLY A 102 1.92 18.41 -9.46
N GLN A 103 0.71 18.08 -9.87
CA GLN A 103 -0.03 16.86 -9.48
C GLN A 103 -0.43 16.00 -10.68
N ILE A 104 -0.77 14.73 -10.43
CA ILE A 104 -1.32 13.84 -11.46
C ILE A 104 -2.72 13.36 -11.05
N GLU A 105 -3.71 13.56 -11.92
CA GLU A 105 -5.02 12.88 -11.83
C GLU A 105 -5.14 11.85 -12.95
N ILE A 106 -5.27 10.57 -12.60
CA ILE A 106 -5.71 9.52 -13.51
C ILE A 106 -7.23 9.44 -13.38
N THR A 107 -7.94 9.95 -14.38
CA THR A 107 -9.40 9.94 -14.39
C THR A 107 -9.93 8.54 -14.68
N GLN A 108 -11.24 8.31 -14.52
CA GLN A 108 -11.92 7.05 -14.85
C GLN A 108 -11.66 6.56 -16.29
N ASP A 109 -11.33 7.44 -17.24
CA ASP A 109 -11.02 7.06 -18.63
C ASP A 109 -9.55 6.58 -18.79
N GLY A 110 -8.75 6.69 -17.73
CA GLY A 110 -7.34 6.30 -17.65
C GLY A 110 -7.09 4.84 -17.29
N GLU A 111 -8.06 3.94 -17.50
CA GLU A 111 -7.90 2.51 -17.23
C GLU A 111 -6.65 1.94 -17.93
N GLY A 112 -5.81 1.21 -17.19
CA GLY A 112 -4.55 0.69 -17.73
C GLY A 112 -3.39 1.71 -17.79
N ALA A 113 -3.56 2.93 -17.28
CA ALA A 113 -2.49 3.92 -17.24
C ALA A 113 -1.38 3.54 -16.24
N SER A 114 -0.17 4.07 -16.44
CA SER A 114 0.88 3.94 -15.44
C SER A 114 1.76 5.17 -15.29
N VAL A 115 2.20 5.41 -14.06
CA VAL A 115 3.14 6.48 -13.69
C VAL A 115 4.43 5.83 -13.21
N ARG A 116 5.54 6.12 -13.91
CA ARG A 116 6.81 5.45 -13.67
C ARG A 116 7.97 6.43 -13.63
N ARG A 117 8.84 6.32 -12.64
CA ARG A 117 10.15 7.02 -12.63
C ARG A 117 10.04 8.54 -12.74
N LEU A 118 8.96 9.11 -12.24
CA LEU A 118 8.84 10.56 -12.09
C LEU A 118 9.32 10.99 -10.71
N HIS A 119 9.71 12.25 -10.61
CA HIS A 119 9.89 12.94 -9.35
C HIS A 119 8.77 13.97 -9.27
N ILE A 120 7.81 13.80 -8.36
CA ILE A 120 6.65 14.68 -8.19
C ILE A 120 6.91 15.48 -6.91
N SER A 121 7.13 16.77 -7.04
CA SER A 121 7.40 17.67 -5.91
C SER A 121 6.89 19.06 -6.25
N PRO A 122 5.63 19.37 -5.91
CA PRO A 122 5.07 20.69 -6.15
C PRO A 122 5.75 21.74 -5.25
N SER A 123 6.05 22.90 -5.81
CA SER A 123 6.65 24.03 -5.11
C SER A 123 5.63 24.88 -4.36
N GLU A 124 4.34 24.65 -4.59
CA GLU A 124 3.25 25.36 -3.93
C GLU A 124 3.03 24.92 -2.48
N THR A 125 2.44 25.82 -1.70
CA THR A 125 1.88 25.50 -0.38
C THR A 125 0.36 25.54 -0.48
N PHE A 126 -0.28 24.40 -0.26
CA PHE A 126 -1.73 24.26 -0.35
C PHE A 126 -2.42 24.93 0.84
N LEU A 127 -3.39 25.78 0.57
CA LEU A 127 -4.11 26.51 1.61
C LEU A 127 -5.42 25.83 1.97
N GLY A 128 -5.91 26.03 3.19
CA GLY A 128 -7.24 25.56 3.60
C GLY A 128 -8.31 25.94 2.56
N GLY A 129 -9.24 25.01 2.31
CA GLY A 129 -10.26 25.14 1.27
C GLY A 129 -9.87 24.61 -0.12
N SER A 130 -8.61 24.16 -0.32
CA SER A 130 -8.20 23.44 -1.52
C SER A 130 -9.10 22.23 -1.79
N PHE A 131 -9.58 22.10 -3.03
CA PHE A 131 -10.40 20.98 -3.49
C PHE A 131 -10.09 20.64 -4.96
N PRO A 132 -9.93 19.36 -5.33
CA PRO A 132 -9.89 18.20 -4.44
C PRO A 132 -8.71 18.27 -3.46
N ASP A 133 -8.72 17.41 -2.44
CA ASP A 133 -7.59 17.21 -1.54
C ASP A 133 -6.31 16.99 -2.38
N PRO A 134 -5.22 17.73 -2.14
CA PRO A 134 -4.03 17.63 -2.97
C PRO A 134 -3.40 16.24 -2.91
N ALA A 135 -3.00 15.72 -4.07
CA ALA A 135 -2.40 14.40 -4.22
C ALA A 135 -1.22 14.41 -5.19
N GLY A 136 -0.14 13.71 -4.85
CA GLY A 136 0.91 13.41 -5.82
C GLY A 136 0.37 12.64 -7.02
N VAL A 137 -0.42 11.58 -6.74
CA VAL A 137 -1.21 10.88 -7.75
C VAL A 137 -2.60 10.55 -7.21
N LEU A 138 -3.65 11.11 -7.82
CA LEU A 138 -5.04 10.72 -7.61
C LEU A 138 -5.46 9.69 -8.67
N VAL A 139 -5.85 8.49 -8.25
CA VAL A 139 -6.24 7.37 -9.11
C VAL A 139 -7.73 7.13 -9.01
N LYS A 140 -8.44 7.27 -10.14
CA LYS A 140 -9.88 7.05 -10.26
C LYS A 140 -10.25 6.03 -11.35
N ALA A 141 -9.28 5.22 -11.78
CA ALA A 141 -9.44 4.18 -12.79
C ALA A 141 -8.78 2.86 -12.36
N SER A 142 -9.24 1.78 -12.97
CA SER A 142 -8.73 0.43 -12.73
C SER A 142 -7.46 0.11 -13.53
N ASP A 143 -6.81 -1.01 -13.19
CA ASP A 143 -5.61 -1.51 -13.88
C ASP A 143 -4.44 -0.50 -13.89
N VAL A 144 -4.33 0.30 -12.83
CA VAL A 144 -3.33 1.37 -12.73
C VAL A 144 -2.09 0.89 -11.98
N VAL A 145 -0.91 1.26 -12.50
CA VAL A 145 0.37 1.01 -11.83
C VAL A 145 1.13 2.30 -11.57
N ILE A 146 1.45 2.56 -10.30
CA ILE A 146 2.35 3.63 -9.87
C ILE A 146 3.61 2.98 -9.34
N GLU A 147 4.73 3.15 -10.05
CA GLU A 147 5.96 2.44 -9.70
C GLU A 147 7.24 3.24 -9.86
N ASN A 148 8.22 2.95 -9.00
CA ASN A 148 9.55 3.56 -9.08
C ASN A 148 9.50 5.09 -9.13
N THR A 149 8.56 5.73 -8.44
CA THR A 149 8.34 7.18 -8.46
C THR A 149 8.75 7.77 -7.12
N VAL A 150 9.27 9.00 -7.12
CA VAL A 150 9.48 9.80 -5.90
C VAL A 150 8.35 10.82 -5.83
N ILE A 151 7.65 10.89 -4.70
CA ILE A 151 6.61 11.87 -4.40
C ILE A 151 7.02 12.55 -3.09
N GLU A 152 7.40 13.83 -3.15
CA GLU A 152 7.97 14.47 -1.97
C GLU A 152 7.60 15.95 -1.79
N ASP A 153 7.73 16.41 -0.55
CA ASP A 153 7.68 17.82 -0.16
C ASP A 153 6.36 18.54 -0.47
N PHE A 154 5.23 17.84 -0.30
CA PHE A 154 3.91 18.46 -0.31
C PHE A 154 3.69 19.24 0.99
N ASN A 155 3.37 20.53 0.87
CA ASN A 155 3.23 21.42 2.02
C ASN A 155 1.83 22.03 2.09
N ALA A 156 1.22 22.09 3.27
CA ALA A 156 -0.05 22.76 3.52
C ALA A 156 0.04 23.78 4.66
N ASP A 157 -0.73 24.86 4.55
CA ASP A 157 -1.01 25.84 5.61
C ASP A 157 -2.52 26.04 5.77
N LEU A 158 -3.05 25.48 6.85
CA LEU A 158 -4.49 25.48 7.17
C LEU A 158 -4.86 26.59 8.17
N SER A 159 -3.95 27.54 8.44
CA SER A 159 -4.19 28.63 9.39
C SER A 159 -5.19 29.69 8.89
N ASN A 160 -5.59 29.63 7.63
CA ASN A 160 -6.50 30.60 7.00
C ASN A 160 -7.98 30.42 7.41
N GLY A 161 -8.35 29.31 8.06
CA GLY A 161 -9.71 29.03 8.50
C GLY A 161 -10.70 28.61 7.40
N GLU A 162 -10.20 28.31 6.19
CA GLU A 162 -11.03 28.00 5.02
C GLU A 162 -11.31 26.50 4.85
N GLY A 163 -10.87 25.66 5.78
CA GLY A 163 -11.23 24.23 5.83
C GLY A 163 -10.05 23.31 6.09
N SER A 164 -10.39 22.05 6.34
CA SER A 164 -9.45 20.94 6.59
C SER A 164 -9.42 20.02 5.38
N PHE A 165 -8.26 19.46 5.05
CA PHE A 165 -8.07 18.42 4.05
C PHE A 165 -6.93 17.49 4.44
N THR A 166 -6.74 16.42 3.67
CA THR A 166 -5.58 15.52 3.78
C THR A 166 -4.67 15.66 2.57
N LEU A 167 -3.37 15.83 2.77
CA LEU A 167 -2.40 15.68 1.69
C LEU A 167 -2.20 14.19 1.38
N HIS A 168 -2.17 13.83 0.10
CA HIS A 168 -2.01 12.45 -0.33
C HIS A 168 -0.72 12.25 -1.13
N GLY A 169 0.09 11.25 -0.79
CA GLY A 169 1.12 10.79 -1.71
C GLY A 169 0.47 10.13 -2.92
N VAL A 170 -0.30 9.08 -2.65
CA VAL A 170 -1.19 8.41 -3.61
C VAL A 170 -2.58 8.23 -3.00
N GLN A 171 -3.62 8.63 -3.71
CA GLN A 171 -5.00 8.32 -3.34
C GLN A 171 -5.63 7.45 -4.42
N VAL A 172 -6.07 6.24 -4.05
CA VAL A 172 -6.91 5.37 -4.88
C VAL A 172 -8.35 5.56 -4.43
N PHE A 173 -9.19 6.08 -5.33
CA PHE A 173 -10.50 6.59 -4.98
C PHE A 173 -11.56 6.27 -6.02
N GLY A 174 -12.69 5.76 -5.56
CA GLY A 174 -13.91 5.65 -6.35
C GLY A 174 -14.60 4.29 -6.19
N ALA A 175 -15.90 4.27 -6.46
CA ALA A 175 -16.65 3.03 -6.48
C ALA A 175 -16.35 2.26 -7.79
N GLY A 176 -15.94 1.00 -7.67
CA GLY A 176 -15.65 0.13 -8.82
C GLY A 176 -14.27 0.35 -9.44
N VAL A 177 -13.37 1.06 -8.76
CA VAL A 177 -11.95 1.12 -9.12
C VAL A 177 -11.27 -0.15 -8.59
N SER A 178 -10.58 -0.88 -9.46
CA SER A 178 -9.97 -2.16 -9.10
C SER A 178 -8.55 -2.32 -9.64
N ASP A 179 -7.80 -3.29 -9.12
CA ASP A 179 -6.54 -3.73 -9.73
C ASP A 179 -5.47 -2.61 -9.79
N VAL A 180 -5.30 -1.91 -8.66
CA VAL A 180 -4.33 -0.80 -8.56
C VAL A 180 -3.09 -1.26 -7.79
N THR A 181 -1.92 -1.04 -8.37
CA THR A 181 -0.64 -1.36 -7.74
C THR A 181 0.18 -0.10 -7.48
N VAL A 182 0.50 0.15 -6.21
CA VAL A 182 1.42 1.20 -5.74
C VAL A 182 2.69 0.51 -5.25
N ARG A 183 3.76 0.51 -6.05
CA ARG A 183 4.95 -0.28 -5.75
C ARG A 183 6.29 0.40 -5.91
N ASN A 184 7.24 0.11 -5.02
CA ASN A 184 8.62 0.61 -5.11
C ASN A 184 8.71 2.14 -5.28
N ASN A 185 7.84 2.88 -4.59
CA ASN A 185 7.87 4.34 -4.58
C ASN A 185 8.52 4.86 -3.31
N VAL A 186 9.03 6.08 -3.37
CA VAL A 186 9.45 6.86 -2.20
C VAL A 186 8.43 7.98 -2.01
N ILE A 187 7.75 8.02 -0.88
CA ILE A 187 6.74 9.02 -0.53
C ILE A 187 7.19 9.67 0.77
N ARG A 188 7.63 10.95 0.74
CA ARG A 188 8.29 11.54 1.92
C ARG A 188 8.18 13.06 2.05
N GLY A 189 8.47 13.58 3.23
CA GLY A 189 8.66 15.03 3.45
C GLY A 189 7.37 15.86 3.45
N PHE A 190 6.20 15.22 3.60
CA PHE A 190 4.91 15.92 3.61
C PHE A 190 4.76 16.70 4.91
N LYS A 191 4.26 17.93 4.83
CA LYS A 191 4.03 18.79 5.97
C LYS A 191 2.66 19.48 5.92
N SER A 192 1.93 19.51 7.03
CA SER A 192 0.67 20.25 7.15
C SER A 192 0.65 21.09 8.43
N ASP A 193 0.82 22.40 8.28
CA ASP A 193 0.77 23.39 9.35
C ASP A 193 -0.64 23.94 9.55
N GLY A 194 -0.91 24.51 10.72
CA GLY A 194 -2.24 24.97 11.11
C GLY A 194 -2.33 25.34 12.59
N ASP A 195 -3.55 25.29 13.14
CA ASP A 195 -3.83 25.49 14.56
C ASP A 195 -4.61 24.29 15.14
N ALA A 196 -3.91 23.43 15.88
CA ALA A 196 -4.47 22.26 16.55
C ALA A 196 -5.63 22.57 17.52
N THR A 197 -5.75 23.82 17.98
CA THR A 197 -6.78 24.22 18.97
C THR A 197 -8.09 24.67 18.33
N THR A 198 -8.09 24.92 17.02
CA THR A 198 -9.24 25.49 16.32
C THR A 198 -9.60 24.62 15.13
N TRP A 199 -10.71 23.88 15.22
CA TRP A 199 -11.29 23.24 14.03
C TRP A 199 -11.94 24.31 13.14
N PRO A 200 -11.78 24.27 11.79
CA PRO A 200 -11.13 23.24 10.97
C PRO A 200 -9.70 23.60 10.51
N ASN A 201 -8.90 24.29 11.35
CA ASN A 201 -7.60 24.86 10.97
C ASN A 201 -6.44 23.85 11.04
N TYR A 202 -6.72 22.56 11.03
CA TYR A 202 -5.72 21.49 10.95
C TYR A 202 -6.28 20.35 10.12
N GLY A 203 -5.39 19.53 9.56
CA GLY A 203 -5.74 18.47 8.62
C GLY A 203 -4.75 17.32 8.74
N GLY A 204 -4.59 16.54 7.69
CA GLY A 204 -3.73 15.38 7.77
C GLY A 204 -2.88 15.10 6.57
N ILE A 205 -2.16 13.99 6.66
CA ILE A 205 -1.37 13.41 5.59
C ILE A 205 -1.71 11.92 5.51
N ALA A 206 -1.83 11.39 4.29
CA ALA A 206 -1.78 9.96 4.04
C ALA A 206 -0.75 9.68 2.94
N GLY A 207 0.27 8.87 3.24
CA GLY A 207 1.24 8.46 2.22
C GLY A 207 0.54 7.71 1.08
N VAL A 208 -0.24 6.68 1.41
CA VAL A 208 -1.17 6.02 0.51
C VAL A 208 -2.56 5.90 1.14
N LYS A 209 -3.60 6.26 0.40
CA LYS A 209 -4.99 6.12 0.84
C LYS A 209 -5.79 5.31 -0.16
N ALA A 210 -6.40 4.22 0.28
CA ALA A 210 -7.44 3.53 -0.48
C ALA A 210 -8.80 3.91 0.12
N GLN A 211 -9.70 4.44 -0.72
CA GLN A 211 -10.91 5.08 -0.22
C GLN A 211 -12.15 4.79 -1.07
N ALA A 212 -13.28 4.58 -0.38
CA ALA A 212 -14.56 4.16 -0.95
C ALA A 212 -14.48 2.72 -1.50
N GLY A 213 -15.41 2.31 -2.39
CA GLY A 213 -15.50 0.96 -2.94
C GLY A 213 -14.42 0.61 -3.97
N VAL A 214 -13.16 0.70 -3.56
CA VAL A 214 -11.99 0.24 -4.33
C VAL A 214 -11.70 -1.24 -4.03
N GLU A 215 -11.22 -2.00 -5.00
CA GLU A 215 -10.98 -3.45 -4.86
C GLU A 215 -9.57 -3.84 -5.35
N ASN A 216 -8.97 -4.88 -4.76
CA ASN A 216 -7.69 -5.44 -5.22
C ASN A 216 -6.59 -4.37 -5.35
N VAL A 217 -6.34 -3.64 -4.25
CA VAL A 217 -5.27 -2.64 -4.19
C VAL A 217 -4.05 -3.26 -3.51
N THR A 218 -2.92 -3.27 -4.22
CA THR A 218 -1.63 -3.73 -3.68
C THR A 218 -0.72 -2.53 -3.43
N VAL A 219 -0.29 -2.37 -2.18
CA VAL A 219 0.71 -1.38 -1.77
C VAL A 219 1.95 -2.13 -1.30
N GLU A 220 2.98 -2.19 -2.14
CA GLU A 220 4.17 -2.99 -1.86
C GLU A 220 5.52 -2.31 -2.07
N GLU A 221 6.52 -2.70 -1.29
CA GLU A 221 7.92 -2.26 -1.49
C GLU A 221 8.12 -0.73 -1.46
N ASN A 222 7.20 0.03 -0.87
CA ASN A 222 7.32 1.50 -0.80
C ASN A 222 8.09 1.93 0.45
N GLU A 223 8.76 3.07 0.35
CA GLU A 223 9.34 3.81 1.47
C GLU A 223 8.46 5.03 1.75
N ILE A 224 7.77 5.05 2.89
CA ILE A 224 6.85 6.11 3.30
C ILE A 224 7.38 6.74 4.59
N THR A 225 7.91 7.96 4.51
CA THR A 225 8.73 8.49 5.61
C THR A 225 8.57 9.99 5.82
N ASP A 226 8.85 10.47 7.03
CA ASP A 226 9.03 11.90 7.32
C ASP A 226 7.79 12.72 6.95
N HIS A 227 6.65 12.36 7.53
CA HIS A 227 5.39 13.06 7.34
C HIS A 227 4.94 13.67 8.67
N HIS A 228 4.69 14.98 8.66
CA HIS A 228 4.37 15.72 9.89
C HIS A 228 3.17 16.63 9.67
N SER A 229 2.11 16.42 10.45
CA SER A 229 0.92 17.26 10.45
C SER A 229 0.58 17.75 11.84
N ILE A 230 0.13 19.00 11.94
CA ILE A 230 -0.49 19.55 13.14
C ILE A 230 -1.80 18.82 13.53
N GLY A 231 -2.35 18.01 12.62
CA GLY A 231 -3.46 17.09 12.87
C GLY A 231 -3.02 15.63 12.89
N TRP A 232 -3.36 14.85 11.86
CA TRP A 232 -3.12 13.39 11.80
C TRP A 232 -2.17 12.99 10.66
N VAL A 233 -1.50 11.85 10.82
CA VAL A 233 -0.64 11.27 9.77
C VAL A 233 -0.85 9.77 9.69
N TRP A 234 -1.13 9.30 8.47
CA TRP A 234 -1.19 7.90 8.09
C TRP A 234 -0.07 7.58 7.10
N GLY A 235 0.64 6.47 7.32
CA GLY A 235 1.52 5.92 6.29
C GLY A 235 0.67 5.36 5.15
N ILE A 236 -0.16 4.38 5.48
CA ILE A 236 -1.17 3.79 4.60
C ILE A 236 -2.50 3.74 5.36
N VAL A 237 -3.62 4.10 4.73
CA VAL A 237 -4.94 4.06 5.38
C VAL A 237 -6.05 3.61 4.44
N LEU A 238 -7.00 2.86 5.02
CA LEU A 238 -8.26 2.48 4.39
C LEU A 238 -9.40 3.26 5.02
N THR A 239 -10.24 3.88 4.19
CA THR A 239 -11.38 4.67 4.66
C THR A 239 -12.61 4.45 3.79
N SER A 240 -13.81 4.56 4.37
CA SER A 240 -15.00 4.86 3.56
C SER A 240 -14.93 6.29 3.00
N SER A 241 -15.98 6.70 2.30
CA SER A 241 -16.12 8.08 1.84
C SER A 241 -17.57 8.55 1.96
N GLY A 242 -17.74 9.82 2.34
CA GLY A 242 -19.02 10.50 2.20
C GLY A 242 -19.37 10.89 0.76
N SER A 243 -18.41 10.88 -0.17
CA SER A 243 -18.57 11.31 -1.56
C SER A 243 -18.64 10.18 -2.59
N ALA A 244 -18.33 8.94 -2.20
CA ALA A 244 -18.42 7.76 -3.04
C ALA A 244 -18.80 6.53 -2.20
N SER A 245 -19.61 5.63 -2.76
CA SER A 245 -20.12 4.45 -2.05
C SER A 245 -19.08 3.34 -1.91
N GLY A 246 -19.32 2.45 -0.94
CA GLY A 246 -18.49 1.26 -0.71
C GLY A 246 -17.34 1.53 0.24
N VAL A 247 -16.61 0.47 0.56
CA VAL A 247 -15.39 0.48 1.38
C VAL A 247 -14.32 -0.34 0.66
N PRO A 248 -13.02 -0.12 0.97
CA PRO A 248 -11.96 -0.87 0.33
C PRO A 248 -12.08 -2.38 0.59
N THR A 249 -11.91 -3.19 -0.44
CA THR A 249 -11.93 -4.67 -0.38
C THR A 249 -10.67 -5.27 -1.01
N ASP A 250 -10.24 -6.44 -0.52
CA ASP A 250 -9.04 -7.15 -1.01
C ASP A 250 -7.78 -6.27 -1.07
N ILE A 251 -7.39 -5.70 0.07
CA ILE A 251 -6.23 -4.82 0.18
C ILE A 251 -5.02 -5.60 0.69
N THR A 252 -3.93 -5.56 -0.08
CA THR A 252 -2.64 -6.14 0.33
C THR A 252 -1.62 -5.05 0.59
N VAL A 253 -1.04 -5.05 1.79
CA VAL A 253 0.05 -4.14 2.19
C VAL A 253 1.27 -4.95 2.60
N GLU A 254 2.31 -4.94 1.77
CA GLU A 254 3.48 -5.77 2.02
C GLU A 254 4.85 -5.18 1.68
N LYS A 255 5.88 -5.57 2.44
CA LYS A 255 7.27 -5.17 2.16
C LYS A 255 7.54 -3.66 2.18
N ASN A 256 6.65 -2.87 2.79
CA ASN A 256 6.84 -1.43 2.91
C ASN A 256 7.75 -1.09 4.10
N HIS A 257 8.46 0.02 3.99
CA HIS A 257 9.18 0.65 5.08
C HIS A 257 8.47 1.95 5.45
N ILE A 258 7.89 2.02 6.65
CA ILE A 258 7.04 3.13 7.07
C ILE A 258 7.55 3.67 8.39
N SER A 259 8.05 4.91 8.41
CA SER A 259 8.75 5.47 9.58
C SER A 259 8.66 6.99 9.68
N GLY A 260 9.00 7.57 10.83
CA GLY A 260 9.10 9.03 10.97
C GLY A 260 7.77 9.77 10.70
N LEU A 261 6.66 9.18 11.12
CA LEU A 261 5.32 9.75 10.92
C LEU A 261 4.83 10.33 12.24
N ASN A 262 4.65 11.66 12.32
CA ASN A 262 4.18 12.35 13.53
C ASN A 262 4.77 11.74 14.82
N ASP A 263 6.10 11.63 14.87
CA ASP A 263 6.87 10.87 15.87
C ASP A 263 7.45 11.75 16.99
N SER A 264 6.89 12.95 17.17
CA SER A 264 7.40 14.02 18.04
C SER A 264 8.69 14.72 17.60
N SER A 265 9.22 14.45 16.40
CA SER A 265 10.37 15.20 15.89
C SER A 265 10.02 16.64 15.46
N VAL A 266 8.77 16.89 15.05
CA VAL A 266 8.28 18.22 14.61
C VAL A 266 7.21 18.80 15.53
N TYR A 267 6.16 18.04 15.83
CA TYR A 267 5.07 18.46 16.73
C TYR A 267 5.02 17.57 17.96
N ASP A 268 4.80 18.13 19.16
CA ASP A 268 4.63 17.34 20.39
C ASP A 268 3.29 16.59 20.39
N VAL A 269 3.29 15.40 19.78
CA VAL A 269 2.08 14.59 19.57
C VAL A 269 1.63 13.84 20.82
N PHE A 270 2.44 13.81 21.89
CA PHE A 270 2.10 13.13 23.15
C PHE A 270 1.70 14.11 24.26
N ALA A 271 1.54 15.40 23.93
CA ALA A 271 1.16 16.43 24.90
C ALA A 271 -0.26 16.26 25.45
N SER A 272 -1.18 15.70 24.66
CA SER A 272 -2.57 15.49 25.05
C SER A 272 -2.76 14.19 25.86
N ALA A 273 -3.90 14.08 26.54
CA ALA A 273 -4.21 12.90 27.35
C ALA A 273 -4.35 11.63 26.49
N ASN A 274 -4.36 10.47 27.16
CA ASN A 274 -4.37 9.14 26.53
C ASN A 274 -3.24 8.98 25.52
N ASP A 275 -2.01 9.32 25.93
CA ASP A 275 -0.80 9.26 25.11
C ASP A 275 -0.96 10.00 23.77
N GLY A 276 -1.43 11.24 23.81
CA GLY A 276 -1.59 12.05 22.60
C GLY A 276 -2.86 11.81 21.78
N ARG A 277 -3.73 10.89 22.22
CA ARG A 277 -4.85 10.42 21.39
C ARG A 277 -6.14 11.23 21.53
N ASP A 278 -6.22 12.14 22.51
CA ASP A 278 -7.45 12.90 22.80
C ASP A 278 -7.57 14.22 22.04
N ALA A 279 -6.45 14.77 21.54
CA ALA A 279 -6.44 16.02 20.79
C ALA A 279 -5.23 16.12 19.87
N ALA A 280 -5.41 16.81 18.75
CA ALA A 280 -4.35 17.15 17.82
C ALA A 280 -3.23 17.97 18.50
N PRO A 281 -1.97 17.86 18.04
CA PRO A 281 -1.49 16.94 17.00
C PRO A 281 -1.48 15.48 17.47
N TYR A 282 -1.88 14.54 16.60
CA TYR A 282 -2.01 13.13 16.94
C TYR A 282 -0.75 12.34 16.56
N PRO A 283 -0.35 11.31 17.34
CA PRO A 283 0.73 10.41 16.96
C PRO A 283 0.46 9.72 15.63
N GLY A 284 1.49 9.55 14.81
CA GLY A 284 1.33 8.94 13.49
C GLY A 284 1.12 7.43 13.54
N SER A 285 0.44 6.91 12.53
CA SER A 285 0.12 5.49 12.39
C SER A 285 0.64 4.96 11.05
N ALA A 286 1.43 3.88 11.07
CA ALA A 286 2.03 3.34 9.85
C ALA A 286 0.99 2.68 8.92
N PHE A 287 0.03 1.94 9.48
CA PHE A 287 -1.16 1.46 8.78
C PHE A 287 -2.44 1.74 9.58
N GLY A 288 -3.53 2.10 8.91
CA GLY A 288 -4.81 2.44 9.55
C GLY A 288 -6.05 1.83 8.89
N ILE A 289 -6.99 1.39 9.73
CA ILE A 289 -8.41 1.20 9.36
C ILE A 289 -9.21 2.35 9.99
N ASP A 290 -9.77 3.22 9.17
CA ASP A 290 -10.52 4.41 9.63
C ASP A 290 -11.88 4.52 8.93
N ASP A 291 -12.75 5.39 9.47
CA ASP A 291 -14.02 5.81 8.89
C ASP A 291 -14.83 4.67 8.23
N HIS A 292 -15.29 3.70 9.04
CA HIS A 292 -16.12 2.56 8.62
C HIS A 292 -15.51 1.59 7.59
N ALA A 293 -14.20 1.64 7.32
CA ALA A 293 -13.54 0.58 6.55
C ALA A 293 -13.54 -0.76 7.31
N ASP A 294 -13.49 -1.87 6.57
CA ASP A 294 -13.54 -3.24 7.09
C ASP A 294 -12.11 -3.77 7.28
N ALA A 295 -11.75 -4.13 8.52
CA ALA A 295 -10.42 -4.63 8.84
C ALA A 295 -10.15 -6.03 8.25
N SER A 296 -11.19 -6.83 8.02
CA SER A 296 -11.06 -8.18 7.45
C SER A 296 -10.71 -8.20 5.97
N GLU A 297 -10.88 -7.05 5.30
CA GLU A 297 -10.54 -6.83 3.90
C GLU A 297 -9.08 -6.41 3.69
N ALA A 298 -8.31 -6.25 4.77
CA ALA A 298 -6.90 -5.89 4.70
C ALA A 298 -6.01 -7.04 5.18
N THR A 299 -4.94 -7.32 4.41
CA THR A 299 -3.80 -8.03 4.98
C THR A 299 -2.53 -7.19 4.96
N VAL A 300 -1.96 -7.00 6.15
CA VAL A 300 -0.75 -6.22 6.38
C VAL A 300 0.35 -7.18 6.82
N ARG A 301 1.37 -7.42 5.98
CA ARG A 301 2.42 -8.39 6.30
C ARG A 301 3.77 -8.02 5.73
N GLN A 302 4.85 -8.48 6.34
CA GLN A 302 6.23 -8.26 5.86
C GLN A 302 6.63 -6.77 5.79
N ASN A 303 6.01 -5.89 6.57
CA ASN A 303 6.36 -4.48 6.61
C ASN A 303 7.30 -4.16 7.78
N ASN A 304 8.02 -3.05 7.68
CA ASN A 304 8.64 -2.37 8.82
C ASN A 304 7.71 -1.26 9.27
N LEU A 305 7.05 -1.44 10.42
CA LEU A 305 6.04 -0.52 10.97
C LEU A 305 6.66 0.29 12.11
N LEU A 306 7.23 1.45 11.76
CA LEU A 306 8.12 2.24 12.62
C LEU A 306 7.59 3.66 12.88
N ALA A 307 6.27 3.83 12.87
CA ALA A 307 5.59 5.03 13.37
C ALA A 307 5.18 4.80 14.85
N PRO A 308 4.80 5.83 15.62
CA PRO A 308 4.32 5.67 17.00
C PRO A 308 3.29 4.56 17.20
N ASN A 309 2.34 4.45 16.25
CA ASN A 309 1.48 3.29 16.13
C ASN A 309 1.86 2.52 14.87
N GLY A 310 2.15 1.23 14.99
CA GLY A 310 2.52 0.37 13.87
C GLY A 310 1.30 0.04 13.04
N VAL A 311 0.20 -0.26 13.72
CA VAL A 311 -1.14 -0.29 13.14
C VAL A 311 -2.13 0.39 14.08
N GLU A 312 -3.19 0.94 13.53
CA GLU A 312 -4.35 1.42 14.27
C GLU A 312 -5.64 0.95 13.60
N SER A 313 -6.49 0.23 14.33
CA SER A 313 -7.80 -0.18 13.84
C SER A 313 -8.93 0.48 14.63
N LYS A 314 -9.90 1.04 13.91
CA LYS A 314 -11.16 1.58 14.44
C LYS A 314 -12.38 0.75 14.06
N ASP A 315 -12.18 -0.35 13.33
CA ASP A 315 -13.25 -1.27 13.00
C ASP A 315 -13.55 -2.18 14.19
N GLY A 316 -14.66 -1.91 14.86
CA GLY A 316 -15.11 -2.65 16.03
C GLY A 316 -15.78 -3.99 15.75
N ASP A 317 -16.05 -4.31 14.47
CA ASP A 317 -16.76 -5.52 14.04
C ASP A 317 -15.80 -6.56 13.43
N GLY A 318 -14.62 -6.12 12.97
CA GLY A 318 -13.59 -6.95 12.34
C GLY A 318 -12.30 -7.12 13.14
N THR A 319 -11.45 -8.02 12.65
CA THR A 319 -10.07 -8.21 13.13
C THR A 319 -9.11 -7.86 12.01
N LEU A 320 -8.19 -6.93 12.26
CA LEU A 320 -7.13 -6.59 11.32
C LEU A 320 -6.05 -7.67 11.33
N VAL A 321 -5.77 -8.29 10.19
CA VAL A 321 -4.68 -9.26 10.05
C VAL A 321 -3.37 -8.52 9.78
N ALA A 322 -2.56 -8.36 10.84
CA ALA A 322 -1.27 -7.69 10.87
C ALA A 322 -0.09 -8.64 11.21
N GLU A 323 -0.20 -9.90 10.82
CA GLU A 323 0.86 -10.90 11.02
C GLU A 323 2.12 -10.59 10.21
N CYS A 324 3.25 -11.11 10.70
CA CYS A 324 4.55 -11.07 10.05
C CYS A 324 5.06 -9.66 9.73
N ASN A 325 4.80 -8.68 10.58
CA ASN A 325 5.43 -7.36 10.52
C ASN A 325 6.55 -7.21 11.55
N TRP A 326 7.46 -6.26 11.29
CA TRP A 326 8.49 -5.82 12.24
C TRP A 326 8.01 -4.58 12.98
N TRP A 327 8.10 -4.61 14.30
CA TRP A 327 7.54 -3.62 15.23
C TRP A 327 8.63 -2.84 15.99
N ASP A 328 9.79 -2.67 15.38
CA ASP A 328 11.00 -2.07 15.99
C ASP A 328 11.65 -2.84 17.16
N ASP A 329 11.00 -3.89 17.68
CA ASP A 329 11.61 -4.76 18.67
C ASP A 329 11.33 -6.26 18.42
N ARG A 330 12.28 -7.09 18.86
CA ARG A 330 12.22 -8.55 18.74
C ARG A 330 11.06 -9.16 19.55
N SER A 331 10.70 -8.54 20.67
CA SER A 331 9.58 -8.93 21.54
C SER A 331 8.21 -8.62 20.94
N GLY A 332 8.15 -7.96 19.78
CA GLY A 332 6.90 -7.66 19.08
C GLY A 332 6.25 -6.36 19.53
N PRO A 333 5.00 -6.12 19.15
CA PRO A 333 4.33 -4.86 19.43
C PRO A 333 4.06 -4.68 20.93
N THR A 334 4.03 -3.43 21.39
CA THR A 334 3.39 -3.10 22.66
C THR A 334 1.89 -3.32 22.52
N HIS A 335 1.32 -4.17 23.38
CA HIS A 335 -0.11 -4.49 23.44
C HIS A 335 -0.47 -5.10 24.80
N ASP A 336 -1.72 -4.96 25.26
CA ASP A 336 -2.16 -5.52 26.55
C ASP A 336 -2.02 -7.06 26.60
N ASP A 337 -2.31 -7.73 25.48
CA ASP A 337 -2.12 -9.18 25.31
C ASP A 337 -0.66 -9.60 25.02
N ASN A 338 0.28 -8.65 24.89
CA ASN A 338 1.72 -8.88 24.78
C ASN A 338 2.48 -8.08 25.86
N PRO A 339 2.37 -8.45 27.15
CA PRO A 339 2.86 -7.63 28.27
C PRO A 339 4.39 -7.46 28.32
N ASP A 340 5.14 -8.31 27.61
CA ASP A 340 6.61 -8.22 27.50
C ASP A 340 7.05 -7.56 26.17
N GLY A 341 6.11 -7.08 25.35
CA GLY A 341 6.38 -6.39 24.09
C GLY A 341 6.89 -4.98 24.32
N GLU A 342 8.12 -4.71 23.85
CA GLU A 342 8.79 -3.40 23.95
C GLU A 342 8.78 -2.62 22.62
N GLY A 343 8.18 -3.21 21.57
CA GLY A 343 8.11 -2.57 20.25
C GLY A 343 7.00 -1.53 20.13
N ILE A 344 6.78 -1.10 18.90
CA ILE A 344 5.75 -0.13 18.50
C ILE A 344 4.33 -0.65 18.82
N TRP A 345 3.41 0.26 19.13
CA TRP A 345 2.03 -0.08 19.48
C TRP A 345 1.27 -0.76 18.34
N ALA A 346 0.54 -1.82 18.67
CA ALA A 346 -0.64 -2.25 17.92
C ALA A 346 -1.85 -1.59 18.58
N LEU A 347 -2.46 -0.59 17.94
CA LEU A 347 -3.49 0.24 18.57
C LEU A 347 -4.90 -0.20 18.19
N GLU A 348 -5.64 -0.71 19.18
CA GLU A 348 -7.05 -1.05 19.07
C GLU A 348 -7.92 0.09 19.60
N ARG A 349 -8.89 0.56 18.81
CA ARG A 349 -9.86 1.59 19.23
C ARG A 349 -11.22 0.96 19.50
N GLY A 350 -11.76 1.21 20.70
CA GLY A 350 -13.09 0.71 21.06
C GLY A 350 -13.11 -0.81 21.19
N SER A 351 -13.90 -1.48 20.35
CA SER A 351 -13.98 -2.94 20.28
C SER A 351 -13.15 -3.55 19.15
N ALA A 352 -12.34 -2.75 18.45
CA ALA A 352 -11.50 -3.23 17.36
C ALA A 352 -10.48 -4.25 17.85
N THR A 353 -10.06 -5.15 16.96
CA THR A 353 -9.04 -6.16 17.27
C THR A 353 -7.97 -6.23 16.20
N VAL A 354 -6.73 -6.57 16.60
CA VAL A 354 -5.57 -6.73 15.71
C VAL A 354 -4.92 -8.10 15.96
N ASP A 355 -4.84 -8.91 14.92
CA ASP A 355 -4.03 -10.13 14.93
C ASP A 355 -2.62 -9.84 14.41
N TYR A 356 -1.67 -9.66 15.33
CA TYR A 356 -0.26 -9.41 15.02
C TYR A 356 0.64 -10.64 15.21
N THR A 357 0.08 -11.82 15.54
CA THR A 357 0.86 -13.01 15.89
C THR A 357 0.73 -14.11 14.82
N PRO A 358 1.82 -14.57 14.21
CA PRO A 358 3.22 -14.29 14.54
C PRO A 358 3.72 -12.93 14.05
N TRP A 359 4.73 -12.36 14.71
CA TRP A 359 5.49 -11.20 14.19
C TRP A 359 6.91 -11.57 13.72
N LEU A 360 7.59 -10.63 13.05
CA LEU A 360 8.99 -10.77 12.67
C LEU A 360 9.93 -10.50 13.85
N ILE A 361 10.97 -11.31 14.01
CA ILE A 361 12.00 -11.11 15.05
C ILE A 361 13.24 -10.32 14.57
N ALA A 362 13.16 -9.75 13.37
CA ALA A 362 14.15 -8.87 12.75
C ALA A 362 13.47 -8.03 11.64
N PRO A 363 14.03 -6.88 11.25
CA PRO A 363 13.48 -6.03 10.19
C PRO A 363 13.17 -6.78 8.89
N ALA A 364 12.08 -6.40 8.23
CA ALA A 364 11.73 -6.90 6.91
C ALA A 364 12.72 -6.38 5.84
N PRO A 365 13.03 -7.18 4.80
CA PRO A 365 12.51 -8.53 4.52
C PRO A 365 13.27 -9.59 5.34
N SER A 366 12.57 -10.19 6.29
CA SER A 366 13.04 -11.29 7.12
C SER A 366 12.01 -12.40 7.05
N ASN A 367 12.46 -13.63 6.84
CA ASN A 367 11.57 -14.79 6.84
C ASN A 367 11.30 -15.35 8.25
N ALA A 368 11.86 -14.73 9.29
CA ALA A 368 11.74 -15.19 10.67
C ALA A 368 10.44 -14.71 11.32
N CYS A 369 9.30 -15.10 10.72
CA CYS A 369 7.97 -14.82 11.24
C CYS A 369 7.55 -15.86 12.29
N VAL A 370 8.11 -15.71 13.49
CA VAL A 370 8.01 -16.69 14.59
C VAL A 370 7.78 -16.06 15.97
N GLY A 371 7.72 -14.73 16.05
CA GLY A 371 7.39 -14.02 17.30
C GLY A 371 5.99 -14.40 17.79
N GLY A 372 5.76 -14.40 19.10
CA GLY A 372 4.46 -14.75 19.72
C GLY A 372 4.05 -16.23 19.62
N LYS A 373 4.66 -17.02 18.72
CA LYS A 373 4.46 -18.47 18.66
C LYS A 373 5.21 -19.11 19.81
N GLY A 374 4.46 -19.54 20.83
CA GLY A 374 4.99 -20.12 22.06
C GLY A 374 6.12 -21.13 21.84
N GLY A 375 7.32 -20.78 22.30
CA GLY A 375 8.23 -21.78 22.81
C GLY A 375 7.57 -22.39 24.06
N GLY A 376 7.34 -23.70 24.07
CA GLY A 376 6.54 -24.34 25.11
C GLY A 376 6.92 -23.95 26.53
N ASN A 377 6.04 -23.21 27.20
CA ASN A 377 5.55 -23.40 28.56
C ASN A 377 4.74 -22.17 29.03
N GLY A 378 3.44 -22.33 29.28
CA GLY A 378 2.71 -21.46 30.22
C GLY A 378 1.34 -20.95 29.79
N ASN A 379 0.31 -21.78 29.97
CA ASN A 379 -1.08 -21.43 30.27
C ASN A 379 -1.94 -20.62 29.28
N GLY A 380 -2.88 -21.33 28.63
CA GLY A 380 -4.05 -20.74 27.95
C GLY A 380 -5.09 -21.79 27.55
N ALA A 381 -5.76 -22.37 28.54
CA ALA A 381 -7.06 -23.08 28.50
C ALA A 381 -7.49 -23.83 27.21
N GLY A 382 -7.01 -25.08 27.05
CA GLY A 382 -7.71 -26.09 26.25
C GLY A 382 -8.48 -27.03 27.17
N ASN A 383 -9.76 -26.75 27.48
CA ASN A 383 -10.63 -27.77 28.07
C ASN A 383 -11.24 -28.58 26.93
N SER A 384 -10.66 -29.74 26.70
CA SER A 384 -11.11 -30.77 25.77
C SER A 384 -12.51 -31.27 26.12
N ALA A 385 -13.45 -31.11 25.19
CA ALA A 385 -14.68 -31.90 25.17
C ALA A 385 -14.32 -33.37 24.91
N ASN A 386 -14.64 -34.24 25.88
CA ASN A 386 -14.75 -35.68 25.67
C ASN A 386 -15.74 -36.26 26.69
N GLN A 387 -17.03 -36.23 26.32
CA GLN A 387 -18.01 -37.31 26.51
C GLN A 387 -19.29 -37.00 25.76
#